data_AF-A0A838UB85-F1
#
_entry.id   AF-A0A838UB85-F1
#
_cell.length_a   1.000
_cell.length_b   1.000
_cell.length_c   1.000
_cell.angle_alpha   90.00
_cell.angle_beta   90.00
_cell.angle_gamma   90.00
#
_symmetry.space_group_name_H-M   'P 1'
#
loop_
_entity.id
_entity.type
_entity.pdbx_description
1 polymer ?
#
loop_
_entity_poly.entity_id
_entity_poly.type
_entity_poly.pdbx_seq_one_letter_code
_entity_poly.pdbx_strand_id
1 'polypeptide(L)'
;SPAAVEITAGEIYPIVESIVRRIALRVKDTLSELPPEVAADIFDRGVILTGGGALLEGIDRYMRAFINLPVTIPEEPRYATVNGLLKMFEDEKLLERVTRNELSILQNSEIPFEA
;
A
#
# COMPACT_ATOMS: atom_id res chain seq x y z
N SER A 1 1.08 -10.98 40.65
CA SER A 1 0.44 -11.87 39.67
C SER A 1 0.01 -11.07 38.45
N PRO A 2 0.02 -11.63 37.23
CA PRO A 2 -0.53 -10.94 36.07
C PRO A 2 -2.03 -10.68 36.29
N ALA A 3 -2.50 -9.50 35.92
CA ALA A 3 -3.92 -9.14 35.93
C ALA A 3 -4.34 -8.80 34.50
N ALA A 4 -5.52 -9.28 34.09
CA ALA A 4 -6.13 -8.88 32.82
C ALA A 4 -6.68 -7.45 32.95
N VAL A 5 -6.50 -6.65 31.91
CA VAL A 5 -7.02 -5.28 31.81
C VAL A 5 -7.88 -5.22 30.56
N GLU A 6 -9.11 -4.70 30.68
CA GLU A 6 -9.96 -4.41 29.53
C GLU A 6 -9.48 -3.14 28.84
N ILE A 7 -9.43 -3.16 27.51
CA ILE A 7 -9.03 -2.01 26.69
C ILE A 7 -10.11 -1.79 25.64
N THR A 8 -10.52 -0.54 25.46
CA THR A 8 -11.51 -0.12 24.50
C THR A 8 -10.88 0.39 23.20
N ALA A 9 -11.64 0.36 22.10
CA ALA A 9 -11.20 0.93 20.83
C ALA A 9 -10.87 2.43 20.95
N GLY A 10 -11.57 3.18 21.82
CA GLY A 10 -11.33 4.60 22.05
C GLY A 10 -9.96 4.90 22.67
N GLU A 11 -9.45 4.01 23.52
CA GLU A 11 -8.12 4.13 24.12
C GLU A 11 -7.00 3.84 23.10
N ILE A 12 -7.26 2.92 22.16
CA ILE A 12 -6.32 2.56 21.09
C ILE A 12 -6.35 3.56 19.94
N TYR A 13 -7.51 4.17 19.68
CA TYR A 13 -7.72 5.10 18.57
C TYR A 13 -6.65 6.18 18.45
N PRO A 14 -6.32 7.01 19.48
CA PRO A 14 -5.34 8.07 19.33
C PRO A 14 -3.94 7.55 19.00
N ILE A 15 -3.59 6.35 19.47
CA ILE A 15 -2.30 5.71 19.18
C ILE A 15 -2.24 5.32 17.70
N VAL A 16 -3.29 4.65 17.21
CA VAL A 16 -3.39 4.21 15.81
C VAL A 16 -3.52 5.40 14.86
N GLU A 17 -4.36 6.39 15.20
CA GLU A 17 -4.54 7.62 14.42
C GLU A 17 -3.20 8.32 14.20
N SER A 18 -2.35 8.42 15.22
CA SER A 18 -1.03 9.03 15.05
C SER A 18 -0.14 8.34 14.02
N ILE A 19 -0.29 7.01 13.85
CA ILE A 19 0.45 6.21 12.87
C ILE A 19 -0.17 6.41 11.48
N VAL A 20 -1.50 6.28 11.38
CA VAL A 20 -2.23 6.47 10.12
C VAL A 20 -2.05 7.88 9.58
N ARG A 21 -2.06 8.90 10.44
CA ARG A 21 -1.81 10.30 10.09
C ARG A 21 -0.44 10.50 9.44
N ARG A 22 0.59 9.81 9.93
CA ARG A 22 1.94 9.87 9.33
C ARG A 22 1.95 9.27 7.93
N ILE A 23 1.24 8.15 7.72
CA ILE A 23 1.08 7.54 6.39
C ILE A 23 0.32 8.50 5.47
N ALA A 24 -0.80 9.06 5.94
CA ALA A 24 -1.64 9.98 5.17
C ALA A 24 -0.88 11.25 4.76
N LEU A 25 -0.06 11.80 5.67
CA LEU A 25 0.82 12.93 5.37
C LEU A 25 1.82 12.59 4.27
N ARG A 26 2.47 11.43 4.34
CA ARG A 26 3.40 10.99 3.29
C ARG A 26 2.73 10.81 1.94
N VAL A 27 1.54 10.21 1.91
CA VAL A 27 0.77 10.10 0.67
C VAL A 27 0.45 11.49 0.11
N LYS A 28 0.01 12.43 0.95
CA LYS A 28 -0.29 13.80 0.52
C LYS A 28 0.94 14.53 -0.01
N ASP A 29 2.07 14.40 0.66
CA ASP A 29 3.35 15.00 0.24
C ASP A 29 3.75 14.44 -1.13
N THR A 30 3.73 13.12 -1.30
CA THR A 30 4.03 12.46 -2.59
C THR A 30 3.12 12.97 -3.70
N LEU A 31 1.80 13.06 -3.46
CA LEU A 31 0.85 13.57 -4.45
C LEU A 31 1.12 15.03 -4.85
N SER A 32 1.66 15.82 -3.92
CA SER A 32 1.97 17.24 -4.15
C SER A 32 3.27 17.46 -4.92
N GLU A 33 4.17 16.47 -4.90
CA GLU A 33 5.45 16.49 -5.62
C GLU A 33 5.34 15.96 -7.06
N LEU A 34 4.21 15.34 -7.42
CA LEU A 34 4.02 14.76 -8.73
C LEU A 34 3.98 15.83 -9.84
N PRO A 35 4.64 15.58 -10.98
CA PRO A 35 4.49 16.42 -12.16
C PRO A 35 3.02 16.49 -12.63
N PRO A 36 2.57 17.64 -13.16
CA PRO A 36 1.18 17.83 -13.59
C PRO A 36 0.68 16.77 -14.56
N GLU A 37 1.54 16.27 -15.45
CA GLU A 37 1.22 15.28 -16.48
C GLU A 37 0.72 13.93 -15.92
N VAL A 38 1.11 13.56 -14.70
CA VAL A 38 0.65 12.33 -14.02
C VAL A 38 -0.31 12.62 -12.88
N ALA A 39 -0.24 13.80 -12.28
CA ALA A 39 -1.10 14.18 -11.17
C ALA A 39 -2.58 14.19 -11.59
N ALA A 40 -2.89 14.72 -12.78
CA ALA A 40 -4.28 14.87 -13.24
C ALA A 40 -5.07 13.54 -13.23
N ASP A 41 -4.49 12.45 -13.75
CA ASP A 41 -5.17 11.14 -13.80
C ASP A 41 -5.42 10.58 -12.39
N ILE A 42 -4.51 10.84 -11.44
CA ILE A 42 -4.67 10.44 -10.04
C ILE A 42 -5.71 11.30 -9.32
N PHE A 43 -5.79 12.61 -9.61
CA PHE A 43 -6.84 13.47 -9.06
C PHE A 43 -8.24 13.01 -9.50
N ASP A 44 -8.38 12.52 -10.73
CA ASP A 44 -9.63 12.04 -11.28
C ASP A 44 -10.01 10.63 -10.78
N ARG A 45 -9.05 9.69 -10.75
CA ARG A 45 -9.31 8.28 -10.40
C ARG A 45 -9.16 7.98 -8.92
N GLY A 46 -8.40 8.79 -8.20
CA GLY A 46 -8.02 8.57 -6.81
C GLY A 46 -6.95 7.50 -6.62
N VAL A 47 -6.92 6.92 -5.43
CA VAL A 47 -5.91 5.94 -5.00
C VAL A 47 -6.55 4.62 -4.57
N ILE A 48 -5.80 3.53 -4.77
CA ILE A 48 -6.19 2.20 -4.31
C ILE A 48 -5.33 1.85 -3.11
N LEU A 49 -5.97 1.59 -1.96
CA LEU A 49 -5.28 1.14 -0.75
C LEU A 49 -5.31 -0.38 -0.69
N THR A 50 -4.13 -0.98 -0.57
CA THR A 50 -3.94 -2.43 -0.60
C THR A 50 -3.03 -2.91 0.55
N GLY A 51 -2.81 -4.22 0.64
CA GLY A 51 -2.07 -4.88 1.71
C GLY A 51 -2.90 -5.12 2.97
N GLY A 52 -2.28 -5.70 4.00
CA GLY A 52 -2.96 -6.01 5.27
C GLY A 52 -3.45 -4.77 6.03
N GLY A 53 -2.73 -3.64 5.91
CA GLY A 53 -3.10 -2.38 6.56
C GLY A 53 -4.40 -1.77 6.03
N ALA A 54 -4.81 -2.11 4.80
CA ALA A 54 -6.09 -1.69 4.23
C ALA A 54 -7.30 -2.26 5.00
N LEU A 55 -7.10 -3.32 5.79
CA LEU A 55 -8.16 -3.94 6.58
C LEU A 55 -8.46 -3.22 7.89
N LEU A 56 -7.70 -2.18 8.24
CA LEU A 56 -7.99 -1.36 9.41
C LEU A 56 -9.33 -0.64 9.22
N GLU A 57 -10.25 -0.84 10.15
CA GLU A 57 -11.60 -0.29 10.03
C GLU A 57 -11.58 1.24 9.88
N GLY A 58 -12.22 1.73 8.82
CA GLY A 58 -12.37 3.16 8.55
C GLY A 58 -11.12 3.85 8.00
N ILE A 59 -10.04 3.11 7.69
CA ILE A 59 -8.83 3.69 7.12
C ILE A 59 -9.09 4.36 5.75
N ASP A 60 -9.96 3.79 4.92
CA ASP A 60 -10.35 4.40 3.64
C ASP A 60 -11.02 5.76 3.83
N ARG A 61 -11.92 5.86 4.81
CA ARG A 61 -12.63 7.09 5.15
C ARG A 61 -11.68 8.14 5.67
N TYR A 62 -10.78 7.75 6.58
CA TYR A 62 -9.74 8.64 7.10
C TYR A 62 -8.85 9.14 5.97
N MET A 63 -8.31 8.24 5.14
CA MET A 63 -7.42 8.59 4.03
C MET A 63 -8.13 9.51 3.03
N ARG A 64 -9.37 9.17 2.63
CA ARG A 64 -10.19 9.97 1.70
C ARG A 64 -10.37 11.39 2.20
N ALA A 65 -10.71 11.56 3.49
CA ALA A 65 -10.86 12.86 4.10
C ALA A 65 -9.52 13.63 4.20
N PHE A 66 -8.42 12.94 4.48
CA PHE A 66 -7.12 13.57 4.68
C PHE A 66 -6.45 14.02 3.38
N ILE A 67 -6.49 13.19 2.34
CA ILE A 67 -5.82 13.47 1.04
C ILE A 67 -6.74 14.16 0.04
N ASN A 68 -8.05 14.21 0.32
CA ASN A 68 -9.07 14.81 -0.54
C ASN A 68 -9.13 14.17 -1.95
N LEU A 69 -9.01 12.85 -2.02
CA LEU A 69 -9.15 12.05 -3.23
C LEU A 69 -10.01 10.82 -2.96
N PRO A 70 -10.66 10.24 -4.00
CA PRO A 70 -11.26 8.93 -3.88
C PRO A 70 -10.23 7.91 -3.37
N VAL A 71 -10.62 7.10 -2.39
CA VAL A 71 -9.84 5.96 -1.91
C VAL A 71 -10.70 4.72 -2.09
N THR A 72 -10.17 3.69 -2.72
CA THR A 72 -10.86 2.40 -2.85
C THR A 72 -10.01 1.29 -2.23
N ILE A 73 -10.69 0.30 -1.64
CA ILE A 73 -10.05 -0.92 -1.14
C ILE A 73 -10.59 -2.07 -1.99
N PRO A 74 -9.71 -2.87 -2.64
CA PRO A 74 -10.11 -4.08 -3.35
C PRO A 74 -10.76 -5.11 -2.42
N GLU A 75 -11.45 -6.11 -2.96
CA GLU A 75 -12.08 -7.18 -2.17
C GLU A 75 -11.06 -7.96 -1.32
N GLU A 76 -9.88 -8.25 -1.90
CA GLU A 76 -8.82 -9.02 -1.26
C GLU A 76 -7.50 -8.24 -1.18
N PRO A 77 -7.42 -7.15 -0.39
CA PRO A 77 -6.27 -6.25 -0.42
C PRO A 77 -5.00 -6.94 0.12
N ARG A 78 -5.15 -7.91 1.02
CA ARG A 78 -4.02 -8.69 1.57
C ARG A 78 -3.30 -9.55 0.52
N TYR A 79 -3.98 -9.96 -0.55
CA TYR A 79 -3.44 -10.85 -1.58
C TYR A 79 -2.99 -10.10 -2.84
N ALA A 80 -3.14 -8.77 -2.89
CA ALA A 80 -2.85 -8.01 -4.10
C ALA A 80 -1.43 -8.22 -4.65
N THR A 81 -0.43 -8.31 -3.77
CA THR A 81 0.96 -8.54 -4.18
C THR A 81 1.13 -9.91 -4.86
N VAL A 82 0.70 -11.00 -4.21
CA VAL A 82 0.84 -12.35 -4.77
C VAL A 82 -0.01 -12.53 -6.02
N ASN A 83 -1.23 -11.99 -6.03
CA ASN A 83 -2.10 -12.03 -7.20
C ASN A 83 -1.52 -11.23 -8.38
N GLY A 84 -0.84 -10.11 -8.10
CA GLY A 84 -0.10 -9.35 -9.12
C GLY A 84 1.07 -10.14 -9.70
N LEU A 85 1.83 -10.85 -8.86
CA LEU A 85 2.93 -11.71 -9.29
C LEU A 85 2.44 -12.89 -10.14
N LEU A 86 1.35 -13.54 -9.75
CA LEU A 86 0.75 -14.62 -10.54
C LEU A 86 0.32 -14.13 -11.93
N LYS A 87 -0.39 -12.99 -11.99
CA LYS A 87 -0.78 -12.38 -13.27
C LYS A 87 0.41 -12.01 -14.15
N MET A 88 1.50 -11.51 -13.55
CA MET A 88 2.73 -11.20 -14.27
C MET A 88 3.40 -12.47 -14.82
N PHE A 89 3.41 -13.56 -14.05
CA PHE A 89 4.00 -14.83 -14.47
C PHE A 89 3.22 -15.50 -15.62
N GLU A 90 1.89 -15.33 -15.63
CA GLU A 90 1.01 -15.85 -16.67
C GLU A 90 1.01 -15.01 -17.97
N ASP A 91 1.50 -13.76 -17.93
CA ASP A 91 1.60 -12.86 -19.07
C ASP A 91 3.04 -12.76 -19.58
N GLU A 92 3.31 -13.44 -20.70
CA GLU A 92 4.63 -13.48 -21.33
C GLU A 92 5.22 -12.08 -21.60
N LYS A 93 4.41 -11.11 -21.99
CA LYS A 93 4.89 -9.74 -22.28
C LYS A 93 5.29 -9.01 -21.00
N LEU A 94 4.53 -9.19 -19.93
CA LEU A 94 4.87 -8.61 -18.63
C LEU A 94 6.13 -9.27 -18.05
N LEU A 95 6.24 -10.58 -18.17
CA LEU A 95 7.41 -11.34 -17.74
C LEU A 95 8.68 -10.92 -18.50
N GLU A 96 8.61 -10.80 -19.82
CA GLU A 96 9.70 -10.28 -20.65
C GLU A 96 10.10 -8.85 -20.24
N ARG A 97 9.12 -7.99 -19.94
CA ARG A 97 9.38 -6.59 -19.57
C ARG A 97 10.12 -6.48 -18.25
N VAL A 98 9.79 -7.32 -17.27
CA VAL A 98 10.47 -7.33 -15.95
C VAL A 98 11.86 -7.94 -16.07
N THR A 99 11.98 -9.11 -16.70
CA THR A 99 13.27 -9.81 -16.87
C THR A 99 14.30 -8.99 -17.63
N ARG A 100 13.88 -8.19 -18.62
CA ARG A 100 14.76 -7.29 -19.39
C ARG A 100 15.37 -6.17 -18.53
N ASN A 101 14.67 -5.72 -17.51
CA ASN A 101 15.12 -4.63 -16.63
C ASN A 101 15.96 -5.15 -15.44
N GLU A 102 16.00 -6.46 -15.20
CA GLU A 102 16.61 -7.07 -14.01
C GLU A 102 17.94 -7.78 -14.27
N LEU A 103 18.43 -7.83 -15.51
CA LEU A 103 19.68 -8.51 -15.85
C LEU A 103 20.90 -8.00 -15.06
N SER A 104 20.91 -6.75 -14.59
CA SER A 104 22.00 -6.24 -13.73
C SER A 104 21.76 -6.42 -12.23
N ILE A 105 20.51 -6.59 -11.78
CA ILE A 105 20.14 -6.67 -10.36
C ILE A 105 20.16 -8.12 -9.89
N LEU A 106 19.65 -9.07 -10.70
CA LEU A 106 19.61 -10.49 -10.36
C LEU A 106 20.99 -11.17 -10.46
N GLN A 107 21.92 -10.63 -11.25
CA GLN A 107 23.29 -11.17 -11.37
C GLN A 107 24.13 -10.97 -10.10
N ASN A 108 23.77 -9.99 -9.25
CA ASN A 108 24.53 -9.62 -8.05
C ASN A 108 23.76 -9.84 -6.75
N SER A 109 22.52 -10.31 -6.81
CA SER A 109 21.77 -10.67 -5.61
C SER A 109 22.20 -12.07 -5.15
N GLU A 110 22.98 -12.13 -4.07
CA GLU A 110 23.10 -13.36 -3.27
C GLU A 110 21.68 -13.77 -2.86
N ILE A 111 21.29 -15.01 -3.17
CA ILE A 111 20.01 -15.58 -2.74
C ILE A 111 20.11 -15.76 -1.21
N PRO A 112 19.37 -15.02 -0.36
CA PRO A 112 19.62 -15.01 1.08
C PRO A 112 19.09 -16.26 1.82
N PHE A 113 18.71 -17.31 1.09
CA PHE A 113 18.09 -18.50 1.64
C PHE A 113 18.59 -19.75 0.89
N GLU A 114 19.87 -20.05 1.02
CA GLU A 114 20.30 -21.45 1.03
C GLU A 114 20.39 -21.88 2.50
N ALA A 115 19.58 -22.88 2.86
CA ALA A 115 19.63 -23.58 4.14
C ALA A 115 20.48 -24.85 3.99
#